data_AF-A0A345WMQ4-F1
#
_entry.id   AF-A0A345WMQ4-F1
#
_cell.length_a   1.000
_cell.length_b   1.000
_cell.length_c   1.000
_cell.angle_alpha   90.00
_cell.angle_beta   90.00
_cell.angle_gamma   90.00
#
_symmetry.space_group_name_H-M   'P 1'
#
loop_
_entity.id
_entity.type
_entity.pdbx_description
1 polymer ?
#
loop_
_entity_poly.entity_id
_entity_poly.type
_entity_poly.pdbx_seq_one_letter_code
_entity_poly.pdbx_strand_id
1 'polypeptide(L)'
;MTGPGRTVRIGSTDLHFSDMAALEGRIDEEKRTLLAIEQCPLRHHPRDTAAWRKIEHHAAIMRDLLFALEDWVKADEAALDSEIEEARAAIRALGDNLL
;
A
#
# COMPACT_ATOMS: atom_id res chain seq x y z
N MET A 1 -15.43 -7.40 1.13
CA MET A 1 -15.04 -6.87 2.45
C MET A 1 -14.34 -5.56 2.21
N THR A 2 -14.92 -4.44 2.63
CA THR A 2 -14.25 -3.12 2.61
C THR A 2 -13.78 -2.84 4.03
N GLY A 3 -12.49 -2.99 4.29
CA GLY A 3 -11.90 -2.56 5.56
C GLY A 3 -12.02 -1.03 5.75
N PRO A 4 -11.74 -0.50 6.95
CA PRO A 4 -11.75 0.94 7.16
C PRO A 4 -10.72 1.62 6.25
N GLY A 5 -11.14 2.68 5.56
CA GLY A 5 -10.26 3.48 4.71
C GLY A 5 -9.08 4.04 5.49
N ARG A 6 -7.93 4.20 4.84
CA ARG A 6 -6.67 4.62 5.46
C ARG A 6 -6.13 5.90 4.86
N THR A 7 -5.51 6.71 5.72
CA THR A 7 -4.83 7.94 5.30
C THR A 7 -3.33 7.71 5.29
N VAL A 8 -2.71 7.99 4.15
CA VAL A 8 -1.28 7.84 3.91
C VAL A 8 -0.69 9.22 3.68
N ARG A 9 0.37 9.55 4.40
CA ARG A 9 1.14 10.77 4.15
C ARG A 9 2.20 10.50 3.09
N ILE A 10 2.16 11.27 2.01
CA ILE A 10 3.12 11.23 0.90
C ILE A 10 3.77 12.61 0.81
N GLY A 11 5.04 12.71 1.19
CA GLY A 11 5.69 14.00 1.35
C GLY A 11 4.93 14.90 2.36
N SER A 12 4.38 16.02 1.89
CA SER A 12 3.58 16.96 2.69
C SER A 12 2.07 16.81 2.52
N THR A 13 1.61 15.80 1.77
CA THR A 13 0.21 15.63 1.40
C THR A 13 -0.37 14.38 2.04
N ASP A 14 -1.55 14.50 2.64
CA ASP A 14 -2.30 13.35 3.14
C ASP A 14 -3.28 12.88 2.08
N LEU A 15 -3.15 11.62 1.66
CA LEU A 15 -4.07 10.97 0.73
C LEU A 15 -4.91 9.95 1.48
N HIS A 16 -6.22 10.00 1.28
CA HIS A 16 -7.14 9.02 1.84
C HIS A 16 -7.51 7.98 0.78
N PHE A 17 -7.39 6.70 1.15
CA PHE A 17 -7.75 5.55 0.33
C PHE A 17 -8.90 4.80 1.00
N SER A 18 -10.01 4.62 0.29
CA SER A 18 -11.20 3.93 0.81
C SER A 18 -11.01 2.43 1.00
N ASP A 19 -10.12 1.83 0.22
CA ASP A 19 -9.82 0.42 0.17
C ASP A 19 -8.43 0.16 -0.44
N MET A 20 -7.97 -1.09 -0.36
CA MET A 20 -6.67 -1.50 -0.87
C MET A 20 -6.57 -1.38 -2.40
N ALA A 21 -7.67 -1.60 -3.13
CA ALA A 21 -7.69 -1.49 -4.59
C ALA A 21 -7.45 -0.04 -5.05
N ALA A 22 -7.98 0.95 -4.32
CA ALA A 22 -7.71 2.36 -4.56
C ALA A 22 -6.22 2.70 -4.35
N LEU A 23 -5.58 2.12 -3.33
CA LEU A 23 -4.15 2.28 -3.09
C LEU A 23 -3.31 1.63 -4.20
N GLU A 24 -3.65 0.40 -4.59
CA GLU A 24 -3.00 -0.33 -5.70
C GLU A 24 -3.13 0.43 -7.03
N GLY A 25 -4.31 1.00 -7.31
CA GLY A 25 -4.53 1.82 -8.50
C GLY A 25 -3.62 3.05 -8.54
N ARG A 26 -3.35 3.67 -7.38
CA ARG A 26 -2.40 4.78 -7.29
C ARG A 26 -0.95 4.33 -7.49
N ILE A 27 -0.57 3.17 -6.96
CA ILE A 27 0.74 2.55 -7.21
C ILE A 27 0.93 2.31 -8.72
N ASP A 28 -0.07 1.77 -9.40
CA ASP A 28 -0.01 1.53 -10.85
C ASP A 28 0.09 2.84 -11.67
N GLU A 29 -0.53 3.92 -11.21
CA GLU A 29 -0.40 5.24 -11.81
C GLU A 29 1.02 5.80 -11.67
N GLU A 30 1.62 5.71 -10.47
CA GLU A 30 2.99 6.14 -10.24
C GLU A 30 4.01 5.29 -11.01
N LYS A 31 3.76 3.98 -11.13
CA LYS A 31 4.56 3.07 -11.95
C LYS A 31 4.54 3.47 -13.42
N ARG A 32 3.34 3.73 -13.98
CA ARG A 32 3.20 4.20 -15.35
C ARG A 32 3.90 5.54 -15.56
N THR A 33 3.82 6.42 -14.58
CA THR A 33 4.52 7.71 -14.61
C THR A 33 6.03 7.50 -14.68
N LEU A 34 6.61 6.69 -13.78
CA LEU A 34 8.04 6.37 -13.78
C LEU A 34 8.52 5.71 -15.09
N LEU A 35 7.72 4.82 -15.68
CA LEU A 35 8.04 4.19 -16.97
C LEU A 35 7.99 5.19 -18.14
N ALA A 36 6.97 6.04 -18.20
CA ALA A 36 6.86 7.08 -19.23
C ALA A 36 8.01 8.10 -19.13
N ILE A 37 8.39 8.38 -17.88
CA ILE A 37 9.60 9.09 -17.51
C ILE A 37 10.79 8.35 -18.12
N GLU A 38 11.12 7.11 -17.77
CA GLU A 38 12.28 6.38 -18.32
C GLU A 38 12.33 6.29 -19.86
N GLN A 39 11.19 6.09 -20.52
CA GLN A 39 11.10 5.88 -21.97
C GLN A 39 11.20 7.15 -22.82
N CYS A 40 11.22 8.35 -22.22
CA CYS A 40 11.27 9.59 -22.98
C CYS A 40 12.69 9.81 -23.60
N PRO A 41 12.82 9.99 -24.93
CA PRO A 41 14.11 9.99 -25.65
C PRO A 41 15.15 11.03 -25.20
N LEU A 42 14.75 12.05 -24.43
CA LEU A 42 15.63 13.11 -23.95
C LEU A 42 16.48 12.71 -22.73
N ARG A 43 16.26 11.53 -22.14
CA ARG A 43 16.71 11.22 -20.77
C ARG A 43 17.98 10.42 -20.62
N HIS A 44 18.53 9.91 -21.71
CA HIS A 44 19.84 9.26 -21.65
C HIS A 44 21.00 10.26 -21.65
N HIS A 45 20.74 11.56 -21.52
CA HIS A 45 21.79 12.52 -21.21
C HIS A 45 21.98 12.55 -19.68
N PRO A 46 23.09 12.04 -19.12
CA PRO A 46 23.36 12.03 -17.66
C PRO A 46 23.47 13.42 -17.01
N ARG A 47 23.17 14.48 -17.77
CA ARG A 47 23.17 15.89 -17.33
C ARG A 47 21.77 16.49 -17.24
N ASP A 48 20.71 15.76 -17.61
CA ASP A 48 19.34 16.24 -17.44
C ASP A 48 18.90 16.11 -15.97
N THR A 49 19.36 17.07 -15.16
CA THR A 49 19.04 17.16 -13.73
C THR A 49 17.54 17.30 -13.45
N ALA A 50 16.75 17.81 -14.40
CA ALA A 50 15.31 17.94 -14.23
C ALA A 50 14.63 16.57 -14.35
N ALA A 51 15.05 15.73 -15.30
CA ALA A 51 14.56 14.36 -15.40
C ALA A 51 14.91 13.53 -14.15
N TRP A 52 16.13 13.65 -13.63
CA TRP A 52 16.56 12.95 -12.40
C TRP A 52 15.76 13.39 -11.17
N ARG A 53 15.54 14.69 -10.98
CA ARG A 53 14.68 15.19 -9.89
C ARG A 53 13.24 14.67 -9.98
N LYS A 54 12.70 14.54 -11.20
CA LYS A 54 11.38 13.93 -11.40
C LYS A 54 11.38 12.45 -11.02
N ILE A 55 12.40 11.70 -11.44
CA ILE A 55 12.54 10.28 -11.06
C ILE A 55 12.62 10.14 -9.53
N GLU A 56 13.49 10.93 -8.88
CA GLU A 56 13.66 10.93 -7.43
C GLU A 56 12.34 11.23 -6.70
N HIS A 57 11.61 12.25 -7.17
CA HIS A 57 10.31 12.61 -6.61
C HIS A 57 9.29 11.47 -6.71
N HIS A 58 9.09 10.90 -7.90
CA HIS A 58 8.12 9.82 -8.09
C HIS A 58 8.56 8.52 -7.40
N ALA A 59 9.87 8.26 -7.29
CA ALA A 59 10.39 7.12 -6.53
C ALA A 59 10.13 7.27 -5.03
N ALA A 60 10.24 8.49 -4.48
CA ALA A 60 9.87 8.76 -3.10
C ALA A 60 8.37 8.53 -2.85
N ILE A 61 7.51 9.01 -3.75
CA ILE A 61 6.06 8.75 -3.69
C ILE A 61 5.78 7.24 -3.71
N MET A 62 6.38 6.52 -4.66
CA MET A 62 6.23 5.06 -4.78
C MET A 62 6.60 4.34 -3.50
N ARG A 63 7.72 4.70 -2.88
CA ARG A 63 8.16 4.12 -1.61
C ARG A 63 7.12 4.34 -0.50
N ASP A 64 6.62 5.56 -0.36
CA ASP A 64 5.64 5.88 0.68
C ASP A 64 4.31 5.13 0.47
N LEU A 65 3.88 4.97 -0.79
CA LEU A 65 2.72 4.14 -1.15
C LEU A 65 2.91 2.65 -0.83
N LEU A 66 4.11 2.11 -1.08
CA LEU A 66 4.43 0.72 -0.78
C LEU A 66 4.47 0.44 0.73
N PHE A 67 4.99 1.37 1.54
CA PHE A 67 4.91 1.24 2.99
C PHE A 67 3.47 1.25 3.49
N ALA A 68 2.62 2.10 2.92
CA ALA A 68 1.20 2.08 3.25
C ALA A 68 0.51 0.76 2.90
N LEU A 69 0.90 0.14 1.78
CA LEU A 69 0.37 -1.17 1.39
C LEU A 69 0.84 -2.26 2.37
N GLU A 70 2.10 -2.24 2.77
CA GLU A 70 2.66 -3.17 3.76
C GLU A 70 1.95 -3.04 5.12
N ASP A 71 1.74 -1.81 5.58
CA ASP A 71 0.98 -1.54 6.80
C ASP A 71 -0.49 -1.97 6.68
N TRP A 72 -1.06 -1.92 5.46
CA TRP A 72 -2.38 -2.44 5.19
C TRP A 72 -2.46 -3.93 5.44
N VAL A 73 -1.61 -4.67 4.73
CA VAL A 73 -1.55 -6.14 4.79
C VAL A 73 -1.31 -6.61 6.22
N LYS A 74 -0.35 -6.01 6.96
CA LYS A 74 -0.06 -6.41 8.34
C LYS A 74 -1.26 -6.26 9.29
N ALA A 75 -2.04 -5.20 9.14
CA ALA A 75 -3.21 -4.98 9.98
C ALA A 75 -4.39 -5.89 9.59
N ASP A 76 -4.53 -6.23 8.31
CA ASP A 76 -5.52 -7.23 7.87
C ASP A 76 -5.12 -8.64 8.36
N GLU A 77 -3.83 -8.99 8.31
CA GLU A 77 -3.29 -10.23 8.90
C GLU A 77 -3.57 -10.30 10.40
N ALA A 78 -3.28 -9.22 11.15
CA ALA A 78 -3.55 -9.16 12.58
C ALA A 78 -5.04 -9.29 12.92
N ALA A 79 -5.92 -8.72 12.10
CA ALA A 79 -7.37 -8.88 12.27
C ALA A 79 -7.81 -10.33 12.04
N LEU A 80 -7.32 -10.96 10.96
CA LEU A 80 -7.60 -12.36 10.66
C LEU A 80 -7.09 -13.31 11.75
N ASP A 81 -5.90 -13.08 12.28
CA ASP A 81 -5.36 -13.87 13.39
C ASP A 81 -6.23 -13.76 14.64
N SER A 82 -6.75 -12.55 14.94
CA SER A 82 -7.69 -12.35 16.04
C SER A 82 -9.00 -13.12 15.82
N GLU A 83 -9.58 -13.05 14.63
CA GLU A 83 -10.80 -13.80 14.28
C GLU A 83 -10.60 -15.31 14.38
N ILE A 84 -9.43 -15.82 13.98
CA ILE A 84 -9.07 -17.24 14.10
C ILE A 84 -8.98 -17.66 15.57
N GLU A 85 -8.36 -16.87 16.44
CA GLU A 85 -8.27 -17.18 17.86
C GLU A 85 -9.64 -17.14 18.55
N GLU A 86 -10.50 -16.18 18.20
CA GLU A 86 -11.89 -16.14 18.67
C GLU A 86 -12.69 -17.38 18.22
N ALA A 87 -12.56 -17.78 16.96
CA ALA A 87 -13.19 -18.99 16.43
C ALA A 87 -12.67 -20.25 17.15
N ARG A 88 -11.37 -20.35 17.41
CA ARG A 88 -10.76 -21.45 18.18
C ARG A 88 -11.30 -21.50 19.60
N ALA A 89 -11.41 -20.36 20.27
CA ALA A 89 -11.98 -20.27 21.62
C ALA A 89 -13.45 -20.71 21.66
N ALA A 90 -14.25 -20.27 20.69
CA ALA A 90 -15.65 -20.66 20.56
C ALA A 90 -15.82 -22.17 20.34
N ILE A 91 -14.99 -22.79 19.49
CA ILE A 91 -15.00 -24.24 19.27
C ILE A 91 -14.68 -25.00 20.56
N ARG A 92 -13.69 -24.55 21.34
CA ARG A 92 -13.34 -25.17 22.63
C ARG A 92 -14.51 -25.10 23.61
N ALA A 93 -15.11 -23.91 23.76
CA ALA A 93 -16.26 -23.72 24.65
C ALA A 93 -17.46 -24.61 24.27
N LEU A 94 -17.70 -24.84 22.98
CA LEU A 94 -18.73 -25.78 22.53
C LEU A 94 -18.39 -27.22 22.90
N GLY A 95 -17.13 -27.63 22.74
CA GLY A 95 -16.66 -28.96 23.15
C GLY A 95 -16.80 -29.21 24.65
N ASP A 96 -16.44 -28.21 25.47
CA ASP A 96 -16.51 -28.30 26.94
C ASP A 96 -17.96 -28.38 27.45
N ASN A 97 -18.93 -27.78 26.75
CA ASN A 97 -20.35 -27.84 27.12
C ASN A 97 -21.05 -29.15 26.70
N LEU A 98 -20.39 -30.00 25.90
CA LEU A 98 -20.95 -31.26 25.40
C LEU A 98 -20.45 -32.51 26.16
N LEU A 99 -19.49 -32.34 27.08
CA LEU A 99 -18.90 -33.39 27.92
C LEU A 99 -19.38 -33.25 29.38
#